data_AF-A0A6P7J674-F1
#
_entry.id   AF-A0A6P7J674-F1
#
_cell.length_a   1.000
_cell.length_b   1.000
_cell.length_c   1.000
_cell.angle_alpha   90.00
_cell.angle_beta   90.00
_cell.angle_gamma   90.00
#
_symmetry.space_group_name_H-M   'P 1'
#
loop_
_entity.id
_entity.type
_entity.pdbx_description
1 polymer ?
#
loop_
_entity_poly.entity_id
_entity_poly.type
_entity_poly.pdbx_seq_one_letter_code
_entity_poly.pdbx_strand_id
1 'polypeptide(L)'
;MPQLSALPSSGFTLTKEHFVVAVPVAVVAAVGGFLVSHYLSRRSCKKGQVNTCINKDSPKVVHSFDMEDIGTKAVYCRCWKSKKFPYCDGAHTKHNEETGDNVGPLIIKKKDA
;
A
#
# COMPACT_ATOMS: atom_id res chain seq x y z
N MET A 1 50.41 44.20 -18.92
CA MET A 1 49.89 42.87 -18.55
C MET A 1 49.16 43.02 -17.23
N PRO A 2 47.85 42.76 -17.14
CA PRO A 2 47.14 42.86 -15.87
C PRO A 2 47.50 41.64 -15.01
N GLN A 3 47.89 41.89 -13.76
CA GLN A 3 48.14 40.86 -12.75
C GLN A 3 46.80 40.20 -12.36
N LEU A 4 46.69 38.89 -12.62
CA LEU A 4 45.58 38.07 -12.13
C LEU A 4 45.71 37.95 -10.59
N SER A 5 44.79 38.54 -9.86
CA SER A 5 44.62 38.29 -8.42
C SER A 5 44.13 36.85 -8.22
N ALA A 6 44.92 36.07 -7.48
CA ALA A 6 44.60 34.70 -7.11
C ALA A 6 43.28 34.66 -6.31
N LEU A 7 42.34 33.82 -6.77
CA LEU A 7 41.15 33.46 -6.00
C LEU A 7 41.58 32.73 -4.72
N PRO A 8 41.06 33.09 -3.54
CA PRO A 8 41.35 32.32 -2.33
C PRO A 8 40.72 30.94 -2.47
N SER A 9 41.57 29.92 -2.59
CA SER A 9 41.18 28.52 -2.45
C SER A 9 40.73 28.31 -1.01
N SER A 10 39.42 28.28 -0.79
CA SER A 10 38.82 27.98 0.51
C SER A 10 39.04 26.49 0.83
N GLY A 11 40.25 26.14 1.27
CA GLY A 11 40.57 24.84 1.81
C GLY A 11 39.98 24.72 3.22
N PHE A 12 38.95 23.90 3.38
CA PHE A 12 38.45 23.53 4.71
C PHE A 12 39.55 22.73 5.44
N THR A 13 40.20 23.33 6.44
CA THR A 13 41.10 22.59 7.35
C THR A 13 40.25 21.80 8.33
N LEU A 14 40.02 20.52 8.02
CA LEU A 14 39.19 19.62 8.82
C LEU A 14 39.99 19.11 10.03
N THR A 15 39.84 19.77 11.18
CA THR A 15 40.51 19.38 12.45
C THR A 15 39.84 18.16 13.08
N LYS A 16 40.56 17.45 13.96
CA LYS A 16 40.06 16.25 14.67
C LYS A 16 38.75 16.51 15.44
N GLU A 17 38.56 17.74 15.92
CA GLU A 17 37.36 18.15 16.65
C GLU A 17 36.11 18.17 15.76
N HIS A 18 36.25 18.54 14.49
CA HIS A 18 35.15 18.46 13.52
C HIS A 18 34.72 17.01 13.27
N PHE A 19 35.63 16.04 13.29
CA PHE A 19 35.29 14.63 13.15
C PHE A 19 34.56 14.06 14.36
N VAL A 20 34.92 14.48 15.58
CA VAL A 20 34.26 14.06 16.82
C VAL A 20 32.77 14.43 16.82
N VAL A 21 32.40 15.54 16.16
CA VAL A 21 31.00 15.96 16.06
C VAL A 21 30.33 15.44 14.78
N ALA A 22 31.02 15.51 13.63
CA ALA A 22 30.42 15.17 12.35
C ALA A 22 30.08 13.67 12.22
N VAL A 23 30.93 12.78 12.76
CA VAL A 23 30.72 11.33 12.64
C VAL A 23 29.48 10.87 13.42
N PRO A 24 29.29 11.20 14.71
CA PRO A 24 28.07 10.84 15.43
C PRO A 24 26.79 11.41 14.79
N VAL A 25 26.84 12.67 14.33
CA VAL A 25 25.69 13.30 13.66
C VAL A 25 25.34 12.57 12.37
N ALA A 26 26.35 12.22 11.55
CA ALA A 26 26.14 11.47 10.33
C ALA A 26 25.57 10.06 10.60
N VAL A 27 26.06 9.38 11.64
CA VAL A 27 25.55 8.06 12.04
C VAL A 27 24.09 8.15 12.51
N VAL A 28 23.76 9.12 13.37
CA VAL A 28 22.37 9.33 13.83
C VAL A 28 21.45 9.67 12.66
N ALA A 29 21.88 10.53 11.74
CA ALA A 29 21.11 10.88 10.55
C ALA A 29 20.90 9.67 9.63
N ALA A 30 21.93 8.85 9.41
CA ALA A 30 21.84 7.65 8.58
C ALA A 30 20.91 6.60 9.21
N VAL A 31 21.06 6.31 10.50
CA VAL A 31 20.21 5.36 11.22
C VAL A 31 18.77 5.87 11.29
N GLY A 32 18.57 7.13 11.65
CA GLY A 32 17.25 7.76 11.68
C GLY A 32 16.57 7.74 10.31
N GLY A 33 17.29 8.13 9.26
CA GLY A 33 16.81 8.08 7.87
C GLY A 33 16.45 6.67 7.42
N PHE A 34 17.28 5.67 7.76
CA PHE A 34 17.01 4.27 7.46
C PHE A 34 15.74 3.77 8.16
N LEU A 35 15.57 4.08 9.46
CA LEU A 35 14.40 3.69 10.23
C LEU A 35 13.12 4.33 9.69
N VAL A 36 13.16 5.63 9.36
CA VAL A 36 12.04 6.35 8.75
C VAL A 36 11.71 5.77 7.37
N SER A 37 12.72 5.57 6.52
CA SER A 37 12.54 4.98 5.17
C SER A 37 11.92 3.58 5.25
N HIS A 38 12.40 2.73 6.15
CA HIS A 38 11.89 1.38 6.34
C HIS A 38 10.45 1.39 6.92
N TYR A 39 10.14 2.30 7.84
CA TYR A 39 8.77 2.48 8.34
C TYR A 39 7.80 2.92 7.23
N LEU A 40 8.19 3.89 6.40
CA LEU A 40 7.38 4.37 5.27
C LEU A 40 7.25 3.30 4.16
N SER A 41 8.31 2.54 3.88
CA SER A 41 8.32 1.45 2.91
C SER A 41 7.45 0.27 3.34
N ARG A 42 7.47 -0.09 4.64
CA ARG A 42 6.55 -1.10 5.21
C ARG A 42 5.08 -0.69 5.09
N ARG A 43 4.77 0.61 5.17
CA ARG A 43 3.42 1.13 4.89
C ARG A 43 3.03 1.02 3.41
N SER A 44 3.98 0.88 2.48
CA SER A 44 3.71 0.91 1.04
C SER A 44 3.43 -0.46 0.41
N CYS A 45 3.89 -1.56 1.01
CA CYS A 45 3.92 -2.88 0.35
C CYS A 45 2.56 -3.56 0.13
N LYS A 46 1.45 -3.02 0.67
CA LYS A 46 0.09 -3.56 0.42
C LYS A 46 -0.81 -2.64 -0.42
N LYS A 47 -0.29 -1.52 -0.93
CA LYS A 47 -1.06 -0.56 -1.71
C LYS A 47 -1.39 -1.16 -3.08
N GLY A 48 -2.61 -1.67 -3.23
CA GLY A 48 -3.12 -2.22 -4.50
C GLY A 48 -3.68 -3.63 -4.41
N GLN A 49 -3.48 -4.36 -3.30
CA GLN A 49 -4.14 -5.66 -3.13
C GLN A 49 -5.64 -5.48 -2.86
N VAL A 50 -6.49 -5.91 -3.79
CA VAL A 50 -7.95 -5.92 -3.62
C VAL A 50 -8.35 -6.85 -2.46
N ASN A 51 -7.86 -8.08 -2.51
CA ASN A 51 -8.08 -9.10 -1.48
C ASN A 51 -7.02 -9.04 -0.37
N THR A 52 -7.42 -8.53 0.79
CA THR A 52 -6.56 -8.34 1.96
C THR A 52 -6.54 -9.53 2.92
N CYS A 53 -7.57 -10.36 2.97
CA CYS A 53 -7.74 -11.37 4.04
C CYS A 53 -8.44 -12.68 3.64
N ILE A 54 -9.09 -12.78 2.48
CA ILE A 54 -9.91 -13.95 2.12
C ILE A 54 -9.01 -15.01 1.47
N ASN A 55 -8.95 -16.21 2.07
CA ASN A 55 -8.27 -17.40 1.51
C ASN A 55 -6.90 -17.07 0.88
N LYS A 56 -5.98 -16.53 1.69
CA LYS A 56 -4.65 -16.08 1.23
C LYS A 56 -3.66 -17.22 0.99
N ASP A 57 -3.99 -18.41 1.47
CA ASP A 57 -3.20 -19.63 1.24
C ASP A 57 -3.42 -20.16 -0.19
N SER A 58 -4.55 -19.83 -0.81
CA SER A 58 -4.80 -20.16 -2.21
C SER A 58 -4.11 -19.14 -3.15
N PRO A 59 -3.39 -19.60 -4.18
CA PRO A 59 -2.82 -18.71 -5.19
C PRO A 59 -3.90 -18.01 -6.02
N LYS A 60 -5.12 -18.57 -6.07
CA LYS A 60 -6.26 -18.02 -6.82
C LYS A 60 -7.57 -18.49 -6.21
N VAL A 61 -8.37 -17.56 -5.69
CA VAL A 61 -9.67 -17.86 -5.10
C VAL A 61 -10.75 -17.81 -6.19
N VAL A 62 -11.44 -18.93 -6.41
CA VAL A 62 -12.53 -19.10 -7.39
C VAL A 62 -13.73 -19.71 -6.68
N HIS A 63 -14.94 -19.24 -7.01
CA HIS A 63 -16.19 -19.84 -6.56
C HIS A 63 -17.04 -20.17 -7.78
N SER A 64 -17.50 -21.41 -7.87
CA SER A 64 -18.38 -21.91 -8.92
C SER A 64 -19.74 -22.22 -8.31
N PHE A 65 -20.80 -21.87 -9.03
CA PHE A 65 -22.18 -22.11 -8.64
C PHE A 65 -22.94 -22.63 -9.85
N ASP A 66 -23.71 -23.69 -9.64
CA ASP A 66 -24.62 -24.21 -10.65
C ASP A 66 -25.88 -23.34 -10.68
N MET A 67 -26.45 -23.13 -11.87
CA MET A 67 -27.58 -22.22 -12.05
C MET A 67 -28.86 -22.74 -11.38
N GLU A 68 -28.94 -24.05 -11.22
CA GLU A 68 -30.04 -24.78 -10.61
C GLU A 68 -30.09 -24.57 -9.08
N ASP A 69 -28.93 -24.41 -8.45
CA ASP A 69 -28.78 -24.20 -7.01
C ASP A 69 -29.02 -22.74 -6.60
N ILE A 70 -28.97 -21.83 -7.57
CA ILE A 70 -29.33 -20.43 -7.35
C ILE A 70 -30.85 -20.37 -7.22
N GLY A 71 -31.32 -19.92 -6.05
CA GLY A 71 -32.74 -19.64 -5.81
C GLY A 71 -33.28 -18.51 -6.71
N THR A 72 -34.28 -17.78 -6.24
CA THR A 72 -34.85 -16.67 -7.04
C THR A 72 -33.83 -15.56 -7.33
N LYS A 73 -32.91 -15.32 -6.39
CA LYS A 73 -31.90 -14.27 -6.48
C LYS A 73 -30.66 -14.64 -5.67
N ALA A 74 -29.49 -14.46 -6.26
CA ALA A 74 -28.21 -14.46 -5.57
C ALA A 74 -27.49 -13.13 -5.73
N VAL A 75 -26.74 -12.74 -4.70
CA VAL A 75 -25.96 -11.50 -4.69
C VAL A 75 -24.53 -11.84 -4.26
N TYR A 76 -23.59 -11.70 -5.18
CA TYR A 76 -22.19 -12.07 -5.01
C TYR A 76 -21.30 -10.85 -4.79
N CYS A 77 -20.32 -11.01 -3.90
CA CYS A 77 -19.36 -9.98 -3.55
C CYS A 77 -18.32 -9.80 -4.66
N ARG A 78 -18.03 -8.55 -5.01
CA ARG A 78 -16.89 -8.18 -5.88
C ARG A 78 -15.84 -7.31 -5.19
N CYS A 79 -16.12 -6.83 -3.98
CA CYS A 79 -15.22 -5.93 -3.25
C CYS A 79 -14.20 -6.65 -2.35
N TRP A 80 -14.33 -7.96 -2.15
CA TRP A 80 -13.49 -8.77 -1.25
C TRP A 80 -13.48 -8.31 0.22
N LYS A 81 -14.49 -7.55 0.66
CA LYS A 81 -14.66 -7.10 2.05
C LYS A 81 -15.77 -7.82 2.81
N SER A 82 -16.57 -8.63 2.11
CA SER A 82 -17.68 -9.37 2.73
C SER A 82 -17.19 -10.40 3.74
N LYS A 83 -17.82 -10.44 4.91
CA LYS A 83 -17.62 -11.50 5.92
C LYS A 83 -18.29 -12.81 5.51
N LYS A 84 -19.25 -12.75 4.58
CA LYS A 84 -19.97 -13.90 4.02
C LYS A 84 -19.50 -14.23 2.60
N PHE A 85 -18.25 -13.87 2.26
CA PHE A 85 -17.69 -14.15 0.94
C PHE A 85 -17.86 -15.64 0.60
N PRO A 86 -18.38 -16.00 -0.59
CA PRO A 86 -18.50 -15.19 -1.81
C PRO A 86 -19.77 -14.34 -1.94
N TYR A 87 -20.69 -14.39 -0.98
CA TYR A 87 -21.92 -13.60 -1.02
C TYR A 87 -21.70 -12.16 -0.57
N CYS A 88 -22.51 -11.23 -1.08
CA CYS A 88 -22.49 -9.85 -0.64
C CYS A 88 -23.26 -9.67 0.67
N ASP A 89 -22.65 -9.04 1.65
CA ASP A 89 -23.25 -8.66 2.94
C ASP A 89 -23.42 -7.14 3.12
N GLY A 90 -23.08 -6.35 2.10
CA GLY A 90 -23.13 -4.89 2.15
C GLY A 90 -21.82 -4.21 2.52
N ALA A 91 -20.74 -4.95 2.83
CA ALA A 91 -19.45 -4.37 3.22
C ALA A 91 -18.81 -3.43 2.16
N HIS A 92 -19.25 -3.51 0.90
CA HIS A 92 -18.80 -2.60 -0.16
C HIS A 92 -19.18 -1.13 0.11
N THR A 93 -20.29 -0.86 0.80
CA THR A 93 -20.70 0.52 1.14
C THR A 93 -19.64 1.20 2.00
N LYS A 94 -19.27 0.56 3.12
CA LYS A 94 -18.23 1.06 4.01
C LYS A 94 -16.89 1.23 3.29
N HIS A 95 -16.51 0.27 2.45
CA HIS A 95 -15.29 0.37 1.63
C HIS A 95 -15.33 1.57 0.69
N ASN A 96 -16.44 1.81 0.00
CA ASN A 96 -16.61 2.96 -0.89
C ASN A 96 -16.54 4.29 -0.12
N GLU A 97 -17.18 4.39 1.04
CA GLU A 97 -17.14 5.58 1.90
C GLU A 97 -15.71 5.89 2.39
N GLU A 98 -14.96 4.88 2.81
CA GLU A 98 -13.60 5.05 3.35
C GLU A 98 -12.54 5.36 2.27
N THR A 99 -12.76 4.88 1.04
CA THR A 99 -11.75 4.93 -0.02
C THR A 99 -12.11 5.85 -1.19
N GLY A 100 -13.36 6.30 -1.29
CA GLY A 100 -13.88 7.00 -2.46
C GLY A 100 -14.11 6.10 -3.68
N ASP A 101 -14.12 4.78 -3.48
CA ASP A 101 -14.36 3.78 -4.53
C ASP A 101 -15.86 3.67 -4.88
N ASN A 102 -16.19 2.96 -5.94
CA ASN A 102 -17.55 2.83 -6.48
C ASN A 102 -17.93 1.38 -6.80
N VAL A 103 -17.34 0.40 -6.11
CA VAL A 103 -17.62 -1.01 -6.35
C VAL A 103 -19.01 -1.42 -5.85
N GLY A 104 -19.58 -2.46 -6.47
CA GLY A 104 -20.86 -3.03 -6.09
C GLY A 104 -20.96 -4.53 -6.39
N PRO A 105 -21.98 -5.23 -5.86
CA PRO A 105 -22.12 -6.66 -6.03
C PRO A 105 -22.52 -7.07 -7.46
N LEU A 106 -22.40 -8.37 -7.74
CA LEU A 106 -23.03 -9.01 -8.89
C LEU A 106 -24.37 -9.61 -8.45
N ILE A 107 -25.47 -9.25 -9.10
CA ILE A 107 -26.80 -9.81 -8.81
C ILE A 107 -27.19 -10.75 -9.94
N ILE A 108 -27.44 -12.01 -9.61
CA ILE A 108 -27.97 -13.02 -10.54
C ILE A 108 -29.41 -13.29 -10.11
N LYS A 109 -30.36 -13.14 -11.05
CA LYS A 109 -31.77 -13.47 -10.84
C LYS A 109 -32.12 -14.61 -11.77
N LYS A 110 -32.84 -15.61 -11.26
CA LYS A 110 -33.45 -16.62 -12.12
C LYS A 110 -34.54 -15.92 -12.93
N LYS A 111 -34.55 -16.12 -14.24
CA LYS A 111 -35.63 -15.62 -15.08
C LYS A 111 -36.86 -16.48 -14.78
N ASP A 112 -37.96 -15.83 -14.41
CA ASP A 112 -39.24 -16.51 -14.29
C ASP A 112 -39.62 -17.02 -15.70
N ALA A 113 -39.90 -18.32 -15.79
CA ALA A 113 -40.21 -19.02 -17.03
C ALA A 113 -41.60 -18.63 -17.56
#